data_AF-A0A100JHK8-F1
#
_entry.id   AF-A0A100JHK8-F1
#
_cell.length_a   1.000
_cell.length_b   1.000
_cell.length_c   1.000
_cell.angle_alpha   90.00
_cell.angle_beta   90.00
_cell.angle_gamma   90.00
#
_symmetry.space_group_name_H-M   'P 1'
#
loop_
_entity.id
_entity.type
_entity.pdbx_description
1 polymer ?
#
loop_
_entity_poly.entity_id
_entity_poly.type
_entity_poly.pdbx_seq_one_letter_code
_entity_poly.pdbx_strand_id
1 'polypeptide(L)'
;MSKRLAEGPIRALLVAYTPDGTWLRELRLPVPPFPGLGIRLDTYDVVNVDSVLVGDDGRWDIDVTCLVSVDGGAPFTEERWEELGFESGVYV
;
A
#
# COMPACT_ATOMS: atom_id res chain seq x y z
N MET A 1 14.28 19.20 -4.62
CA MET A 1 13.09 19.55 -5.44
C MET A 1 11.87 18.98 -4.74
N SER A 2 11.02 19.83 -4.16
CA SER A 2 9.75 19.38 -3.57
C SER A 2 8.79 19.06 -4.72
N LYS A 3 8.49 17.77 -4.95
CA LYS A 3 7.40 17.36 -5.84
C LYS A 3 6.14 18.05 -5.28
N ARG A 4 5.53 18.95 -6.05
CA ARG A 4 4.17 19.43 -5.76
C ARG A 4 3.31 18.18 -5.59
N LEU A 5 2.68 18.00 -4.43
CA LEU A 5 1.61 17.02 -4.30
C LEU A 5 0.60 17.36 -5.39
N ALA A 6 0.43 16.46 -6.35
CA ALA A 6 -0.34 16.70 -7.56
C ALA A 6 -1.77 17.13 -7.22
N GLU A 7 -2.38 17.98 -8.06
CA GLU A 7 -3.77 18.48 -7.92
C GLU A 7 -4.84 17.37 -8.17
N GLY A 8 -4.53 16.11 -7.87
CA GLY A 8 -5.36 14.93 -8.09
C GLY A 8 -5.06 13.82 -7.08
N PRO A 9 -5.82 12.71 -7.10
CA PRO A 9 -5.66 11.66 -6.12
C PRO A 9 -4.28 10.99 -6.27
N ILE A 10 -3.61 10.82 -5.13
CA ILE A 10 -2.22 10.38 -5.00
C ILE A 10 -2.12 8.91 -5.39
N ARG A 11 -1.22 8.58 -6.33
CA ARG A 11 -0.97 7.19 -6.72
C ARG A 11 -0.08 6.55 -5.68
N ALA A 12 -0.63 5.59 -4.95
CA ALA A 12 0.06 4.86 -3.90
C ALA A 12 0.22 3.39 -4.29
N LEU A 13 1.42 2.85 -4.08
CA LEU A 13 1.64 1.41 -4.05
C LEU A 13 1.57 0.93 -2.60
N LEU A 14 0.66 0.01 -2.28
CA LEU A 14 0.70 -0.71 -1.01
C LEU A 14 1.62 -1.91 -1.15
N VAL A 15 2.44 -2.09 -0.13
CA VAL A 15 3.36 -3.23 0.00
C VAL A 15 3.11 -3.88 1.35
N ALA A 16 2.65 -5.12 1.35
CA ALA A 16 2.53 -5.92 2.56
C ALA A 16 3.57 -7.05 2.52
N TYR A 17 4.43 -7.09 3.55
CA TYR A 17 5.35 -8.19 3.77
C TYR A 17 4.68 -9.22 4.67
N THR A 18 4.62 -10.46 4.20
CA THR A 18 4.09 -11.60 4.94
C THR A 18 5.14 -12.72 4.98
N PRO A 19 5.02 -13.71 5.88
CA PRO A 19 5.89 -14.88 5.88
C PRO A 19 5.91 -15.62 4.53
N ASP A 20 4.79 -15.59 3.80
CA ASP A 20 4.58 -16.36 2.57
C ASP A 20 4.94 -15.57 1.30
N GLY A 21 5.20 -14.25 1.41
CA GLY A 21 5.57 -13.43 0.26
C GLY A 21 5.34 -11.94 0.45
N THR A 22 5.61 -11.19 -0.63
CA THR A 22 5.31 -9.75 -0.71
C THR A 22 4.09 -9.53 -1.59
N TRP A 23 3.16 -8.73 -1.10
CA TRP A 23 1.90 -8.42 -1.76
C TRP A 23 1.86 -6.96 -2.15
N LEU A 24 1.50 -6.70 -3.41
CA LEU A 24 1.55 -5.39 -4.03
C LEU A 24 0.18 -4.99 -4.56
N ARG A 25 -0.25 -3.76 -4.30
CA ARG A 25 -1.48 -3.21 -4.90
C ARG A 25 -1.36 -1.72 -5.14
N GLU A 26 -1.65 -1.29 -6.37
CA GLU A 26 -1.80 0.13 -6.67
C GLU A 26 -3.20 0.64 -6.31
N LEU A 27 -3.27 1.86 -5.75
CA LEU A 27 -4.52 2.58 -5.56
C LEU A 27 -4.33 4.09 -5.71
N ARG A 28 -5.46 4.79 -5.71
CA ARG A 28 -5.53 6.24 -5.70
C ARG A 28 -6.09 6.71 -4.36
N LEU A 29 -5.26 7.42 -3.59
CA LEU A 29 -5.64 7.97 -2.31
C LEU A 29 -6.17 9.40 -2.46
N PRO A 30 -7.28 9.76 -1.78
CA PRO A 30 -7.83 11.10 -1.83
C PRO A 30 -7.00 12.11 -1.01
N VAL A 31 -6.16 11.63 -0.11
CA VAL A 31 -5.33 12.42 0.79
C VAL A 31 -3.92 11.82 0.90
N PRO A 32 -2.89 12.61 1.25
CA PRO A 32 -1.55 12.09 1.52
C PRO A 32 -1.58 11.01 2.61
N PRO A 33 -1.00 9.81 2.38
CA PRO A 33 -0.89 8.80 3.41
C PRO A 33 0.09 9.23 4.50
N PHE A 34 -0.09 8.68 5.70
CA PHE A 34 0.79 8.86 6.84
C PHE A 34 0.79 7.59 7.71
N PRO A 35 1.87 7.33 8.47
CA PRO A 35 1.91 6.21 9.41
C PRO A 35 0.74 6.25 10.40
N GLY A 36 0.04 5.13 10.56
CA GLY A 36 -1.18 4.99 11.36
C GLY A 36 -2.48 5.25 10.61
N LEU A 37 -2.44 5.60 9.31
CA LEU A 37 -3.64 5.68 8.48
C LEU A 37 -4.18 4.27 8.20
N GLY A 38 -5.42 4.01 8.62
CA GLY A 38 -6.17 2.81 8.23
C GLY A 38 -6.81 2.98 6.84
N ILE A 39 -6.55 2.03 5.94
CA ILE A 39 -7.14 1.94 4.60
C ILE A 39 -8.08 0.75 4.59
N ARG A 40 -9.38 1.03 4.50
CA ARG A 40 -10.40 -0.01 4.37
C ARG A 40 -10.50 -0.49 2.92
N LEU A 41 -10.24 -1.77 2.70
CA LEU A 41 -10.22 -2.43 1.39
C LEU A 41 -11.55 -3.12 1.07
N ASP A 42 -12.23 -3.65 2.10
CA ASP A 42 -13.57 -4.25 2.03
C ASP A 42 -14.30 -4.02 3.39
N THR A 43 -15.46 -4.62 3.61
CA THR A 43 -16.34 -4.42 4.76
C THR A 43 -15.62 -4.62 6.10
N TYR A 44 -14.74 -5.63 6.18
CA TYR A 44 -14.00 -5.99 7.39
C TYR A 44 -12.48 -5.93 7.24
N ASP A 45 -11.98 -5.71 6.03
CA ASP A 45 -10.56 -5.80 5.72
C ASP A 45 -9.95 -4.41 5.69
N VAL A 46 -9.13 -4.15 6.70
CA VAL A 46 -8.40 -2.90 6.87
C VAL A 46 -6.91 -3.22 6.92
N VAL A 47 -6.13 -2.42 6.21
CA VAL A 47 -4.67 -2.40 6.34
C VAL A 47 -4.24 -1.06 6.92
N ASN A 48 -3.26 -1.08 7.82
CA ASN A 48 -2.69 0.11 8.41
C ASN A 48 -1.39 0.47 7.69
N VAL A 49 -1.21 1.74 7.38
CA VAL A 49 0.06 2.26 6.85
C VAL A 49 1.07 2.31 7.97
N ASP A 50 2.14 1.52 7.86
CA ASP A 50 3.24 1.50 8.82
C ASP A 50 4.29 2.57 8.48
N SER A 51 4.58 2.73 7.19
CA SER A 51 5.58 3.68 6.68
C SER A 51 5.20 4.20 5.30
N VAL A 52 5.63 5.42 5.01
CA VAL A 52 5.43 6.08 3.71
C VAL A 52 6.79 6.45 3.13
N LEU A 53 7.08 5.94 1.94
CA LEU A 53 8.28 6.22 1.17
C LEU A 53 7.91 7.15 0.01
N VAL A 54 8.66 8.25 -0.13
CA VAL A 54 8.44 9.26 -1.16
C VAL A 54 9.63 9.26 -2.11
N GLY A 55 9.35 9.29 -3.42
CA GLY A 55 10.42 9.34 -4.42
C GLY A 55 11.18 8.02 -4.53
N ASP A 56 10.46 6.92 -4.37
CA ASP A 56 10.95 5.57 -4.63
C ASP A 56 11.57 5.47 -6.03
N ASP A 57 12.57 4.60 -6.17
CA ASP A 57 13.68 4.51 -7.15
C ASP A 57 13.42 4.67 -8.67
N GLY A 58 12.23 5.13 -9.08
CA GLY A 58 11.82 5.35 -10.47
C GLY A 58 11.34 4.07 -11.16
N ARG A 59 11.36 2.92 -10.46
CA ARG A 59 10.87 1.65 -10.96
C ARG A 59 9.35 1.61 -11.11
N TRP A 60 8.67 2.41 -10.30
CA TRP A 60 7.22 2.50 -10.25
C TRP A 60 6.77 3.90 -10.66
N ASP A 61 5.76 3.97 -11.53
CA ASP A 61 5.09 5.23 -11.88
C ASP A 61 4.08 5.61 -10.79
N ILE A 62 4.58 5.84 -9.56
CA ILE A 62 3.79 6.14 -8.37
C ILE A 62 4.29 7.39 -7.67
N ASP A 63 3.41 8.02 -6.88
CA ASP A 63 3.78 9.18 -6.08
C ASP A 63 4.46 8.76 -4.78
N VAL A 64 3.94 7.70 -4.15
CA VAL A 64 4.38 7.19 -2.85
C VAL A 64 4.25 5.67 -2.77
N THR A 65 5.11 5.05 -1.96
CA THR A 65 4.96 3.65 -1.54
C THR A 65 4.57 3.61 -0.07
N CYS A 66 3.55 2.81 0.27
CA CYS A 66 3.09 2.60 1.63
C CYS A 66 3.41 1.17 2.04
N LEU A 67 4.25 1.00 3.06
CA LEU A 67 4.37 -0.29 3.73
C LEU A 67 3.16 -0.45 4.62
N VAL A 68 2.46 -1.58 4.51
CA VAL A 68 1.22 -1.83 5.23
C VAL A 68 1.20 -3.16 5.95
N SER A 69 0.44 -3.19 7.05
CA SER A 69 0.14 -4.39 7.83
C SER A 69 -1.37 -4.57 7.94
N VAL A 70 -1.83 -5.81 8.09
CA VAL A 70 -3.25 -6.10 8.33
C VAL A 70 -3.65 -5.60 9.71
N ASP A 71 -4.82 -4.96 9.82
CA ASP A 71 -5.36 -4.52 11.10
C ASP A 71 -5.56 -5.73 12.04
N GLY A 72 -5.05 -5.63 13.27
CA GLY A 72 -4.99 -6.76 14.21
C GLY A 72 -3.77 -7.69 14.05
N GLY A 73 -2.94 -7.47 13.03
CA GLY A 73 -1.58 -8.05 12.91
C GLY A 73 -1.48 -9.45 12.32
N ALA A 74 -2.60 -10.16 12.11
CA ALA A 74 -2.60 -11.44 11.40
C ALA A 74 -2.69 -11.20 9.88
N PRO A 75 -1.75 -11.68 9.07
CA PRO A 75 -1.80 -11.51 7.62
C PRO A 75 -3.03 -12.22 7.03
N PHE A 76 -3.55 -11.69 5.92
CA PHE A 76 -4.58 -12.37 5.14
C PHE A 76 -4.01 -13.65 4.49
N THR A 77 -4.90 -14.58 4.13
CA THR A 77 -4.52 -15.74 3.30
C THR A 77 -4.15 -15.28 1.90
N GLU A 78 -3.43 -16.12 1.15
CA GLU A 78 -3.10 -15.88 -0.26
C GLU A 78 -4.34 -15.55 -1.08
N GLU A 79 -5.40 -16.38 -0.96
CA GLU A 79 -6.64 -16.17 -1.69
C GLU A 79 -7.31 -14.84 -1.33
N ARG A 80 -7.22 -14.43 -0.05
CA ARG A 80 -7.83 -13.17 0.39
C ARG A 80 -7.05 -11.95 -0.10
N TRP A 81 -5.72 -12.03 -0.20
CA TRP A 81 -4.93 -10.97 -0.83
C TRP A 81 -5.31 -10.79 -2.30
N GLU A 82 -5.44 -11.88 -3.05
CA GLU A 82 -5.86 -11.87 -4.45
C GLU A 82 -7.28 -11.31 -4.62
N GLU A 83 -8.23 -11.72 -3.78
CA GLU A 83 -9.61 -11.20 -3.77
C GLU A 83 -9.64 -9.68 -3.50
N LEU A 84 -8.74 -9.20 -2.64
CA LEU A 84 -8.55 -7.77 -2.37
C LEU A 84 -7.74 -7.07 -3.46
N GLY A 85 -7.42 -7.73 -4.57
CA GLY A 85 -6.74 -7.15 -5.72
C GLY A 85 -5.26 -6.85 -5.48
N PHE A 86 -4.63 -7.54 -4.53
CA PHE A 86 -3.17 -7.58 -4.43
C PHE A 86 -2.63 -8.66 -5.35
N GLU A 87 -1.43 -8.41 -5.86
CA GLU A 87 -0.66 -9.37 -6.65
C GLU A 87 0.59 -9.77 -5.87
N SER A 88 0.99 -11.03 -5.96
CA SER A 88 2.27 -11.48 -5.43
C SER A 88 3.42 -10.88 -6.26
N GLY A 89 4.45 -10.41 -5.59
CA GLY A 89 5.55 -9.71 -6.25
C GLY A 89 6.80 -9.58 -5.41
N VAL A 90 7.71 -8.73 -5.86
CA VAL A 90 8.95 -8.41 -5.14
C VAL A 90 9.06 -6.90 -5.06
N TYR A 91 9.20 -6.38 -3.84
CA TYR A 91 9.52 -4.99 -3.56
C TYR A 91 10.84 -4.94 -2.77
N VAL A 92 11.86 -4.33 -3.39
CA VAL A 92 13.26 -4.22 -2.93
C VAL A 92 13.75 -2.81 -3.13
#